data_AF-A0A6I4HV38-F1
#
_entry.id   AF-A0A6I4HV38-F1
#
_cell.length_a   1.000
_cell.length_b   1.000
_cell.length_c   1.000
_cell.angle_alpha   90.00
_cell.angle_beta   90.00
_cell.angle_gamma   90.00
#
_symmetry.space_group_name_H-M   'P 1'
#
loop_
_entity.id
_entity.type
_entity.pdbx_description
1 polymer ?
#
loop_
_entity_poly.entity_id
_entity_poly.type
_entity_poly.pdbx_seq_one_letter_code
_entity_poly.pdbx_strand_id
1 'polypeptide(L)' 'GYNGRASSVVVSGTHVVRPSGQIKLPNEERPVFSATRKLDFELETAFIVGKPTQLGQPIAIEDAWDHIFGMVLL' A
#
# COMPACT_ATOMS: atom_id res chain seq x y z
N GLY A 1 -6.90 5.88 5.97
CA GLY A 1 -5.94 4.92 5.39
C GLY A 1 -6.09 3.57 6.06
N TYR A 2 -5.25 2.61 5.68
CA TYR A 2 -5.14 1.28 6.30
C TYR A 2 -3.65 0.93 6.42
N ASN A 3 -3.30 -0.03 7.29
CA ASN A 3 -1.91 -0.49 7.37
C ASN A 3 -1.59 -1.37 6.16
N GLY A 4 -0.72 -0.89 5.28
CA GLY A 4 -0.23 -1.64 4.12
C GLY A 4 0.76 -2.75 4.50
N ARG A 5 1.37 -3.38 3.48
CA ARG A 5 2.35 -4.46 3.66
C ARG A 5 3.77 -4.00 3.33
N ALA A 6 4.53 -3.59 4.34
CA ALA A 6 5.90 -3.09 4.18
C ALA A 6 6.85 -4.09 3.49
N SER A 7 6.67 -5.39 3.73
CA SER A 7 7.56 -6.44 3.19
C SER A 7 7.53 -6.59 1.66
N SER A 8 6.55 -5.99 0.99
CA SER A 8 6.35 -6.09 -0.47
C SER A 8 6.52 -4.76 -1.20
N VAL A 9 7.04 -3.73 -0.53
CA VAL A 9 7.47 -2.49 -1.20
C VAL A 9 8.76 -2.80 -1.95
N VAL A 10 8.76 -2.54 -3.25
CA VAL A 10 9.89 -2.84 -4.14
C VAL A 10 10.28 -1.60 -4.93
N VAL A 11 11.55 -1.52 -5.35
CA VAL A 11 12.05 -0.41 -6.16
C VAL A 11 11.50 -0.47 -7.59
N SER A 12 11.41 0.69 -8.24
CA SER A 12 11.04 0.81 -9.66
C SER A 12 11.85 -0.15 -10.55
N GLY A 13 11.18 -0.75 -11.53
CA GLY A 13 11.76 -1.76 -12.42
C GLY A 13 11.65 -3.20 -11.93
N THR A 14 11.24 -3.45 -10.68
CA THR A 14 11.01 -4.80 -10.17
C THR A 14 9.80 -5.44 -10.86
N HIS A 15 9.96 -6.65 -11.40
CA HIS A 15 8.85 -7.38 -12.01
C HIS A 15 7.78 -7.79 -10.97
N VAL A 16 6.52 -7.48 -11.25
CA VAL A 16 5.37 -7.87 -10.42
C VAL A 16 4.65 -9.06 -11.05
N VAL A 17 4.55 -10.16 -10.29
CA VAL A 17 3.86 -11.38 -10.73
C VAL A 17 2.37 -11.23 -10.51
N ARG A 18 1.56 -11.55 -11.53
CA ARG A 18 0.09 -11.59 -11.40
C ARG A 18 -0.31 -12.53 -10.25
N PRO A 19 -1.01 -12.04 -9.22
CA PRO A 19 -1.36 -12.88 -8.07
C PRO A 19 -2.48 -13.86 -8.42
N SER A 20 -2.43 -15.01 -7.77
CA SER A 20 -3.53 -15.98 -7.72
C SER A 20 -4.20 -15.92 -6.36
N GLY A 21 -5.51 -16.10 -6.33
CA GLY A 21 -6.30 -16.05 -5.10
C GLY A 21 -7.70 -16.57 -5.32
N GLN A 22 -8.53 -16.46 -4.28
CA GLN A 22 -9.95 -16.77 -4.39
C GLN A 22 -10.68 -15.63 -5.11
N ILE A 23 -11.46 -15.97 -6.13
CA ILE A 23 -12.40 -15.04 -6.79
C ILE A 23 -13.81 -15.60 -6.71
N LYS A 24 -14.80 -14.73 -6.50
CA LYS A 24 -16.23 -15.10 -6.52
C LYS A 24 -16.82 -14.76 -7.88
N LEU A 25 -17.17 -15.78 -8.66
CA LEU A 25 -17.87 -15.58 -9.92
C LEU A 25 -19.38 -15.36 -9.65
N PRO A 26 -20.09 -14.60 -10.52
CA PRO A 26 -21.51 -14.31 -10.32
C PRO A 26 -22.39 -15.55 -10.21
N ASN A 27 -22.10 -16.57 -11.02
CA ASN A 27 -22.93 -17.77 -11.17
C ASN A 27 -22.39 -18.99 -10.40
N GLU A 28 -21.27 -18.85 -9.69
CA GLU A 28 -20.71 -19.95 -8.88
C GLU A 28 -21.20 -19.83 -7.44
N GLU A 29 -21.63 -20.92 -6.82
CA GLU A 29 -22.04 -20.90 -5.41
C GLU A 29 -20.85 -20.61 -4.48
N ARG A 30 -19.69 -21.22 -4.76
CA ARG A 30 -18.46 -21.11 -3.96
C ARG A 30 -17.38 -20.33 -4.72
N PRO A 31 -16.41 -19.69 -4.03
CA PRO A 31 -15.28 -19.06 -4.71
C PRO A 31 -14.39 -20.11 -5.38
N VAL A 32 -13.71 -19.70 -6.45
CA VAL A 32 -12.73 -20.52 -7.18
C VAL A 32 -11.33 -19.94 -6.98
N PHE A 33 -10.32 -20.81 -6.95
CA PHE A 33 -8.92 -20.38 -6.95
C PHE A 33 -8.46 -20.16 -8.40
N SER A 34 -7.96 -18.96 -8.71
CA SER A 34 -7.57 -18.54 -10.06
C SER A 34 -6.56 -17.40 -10.00
N ALA A 35 -5.81 -17.19 -11.09
CA ALA A 35 -5.14 -15.91 -11.32
C ALA A 35 -6.17 -14.77 -11.35
N THR A 36 -5.80 -13.58 -10.84
CA THR A 36 -6.70 -12.41 -10.87
C THR A 36 -7.07 -12.04 -12.31
N ARG A 37 -8.36 -11.76 -12.52
CA ARG A 37 -8.93 -11.33 -13.82
C ARG A 37 -9.05 -9.81 -13.94
N LYS A 38 -8.76 -9.07 -12.87
CA LYS A 38 -8.83 -7.62 -12.79
C LYS A 38 -7.61 -7.13 -12.01
N LEU A 39 -6.45 -7.19 -12.66
CA LEU A 39 -5.25 -6.57 -12.13
C LEU A 39 -5.31 -5.09 -12.51
N ASP A 40 -4.98 -4.23 -11.56
CA ASP A 40 -5.07 -2.78 -11.71
C ASP A 40 -3.82 -2.11 -11.14
N PHE A 41 -3.72 -0.80 -11.36
CA PHE A 41 -2.73 0.05 -10.72
C PHE A 41 -3.42 1.23 -10.04
N GLU A 42 -2.78 1.78 -9.02
CA GLU A 42 -3.16 3.03 -8.39
C GLU A 42 -1.98 3.98 -8.55
N LEU A 43 -2.22 5.22 -8.98
CA LEU A 43 -1.19 6.26 -9.03
C LEU A 43 -1.24 7.03 -7.71
N GLU A 44 -0.19 6.90 -6.92
CA GLU A 44 -0.09 7.52 -5.61
C GLU A 44 1.22 8.29 -5.43
N THR A 45 1.31 8.97 -4.30
CA THR A 45 2.57 9.47 -3.76
C THR A 45 2.67 9.04 -2.31
N ALA A 46 3.86 8.70 -1.86
CA ALA A 46 4.14 8.48 -0.45
C ALA A 46 5.12 9.53 0.07
N PHE A 47 5.00 9.88 1.34
CA PHE A 47 6.04 10.62 2.05
C PHE A 47 6.75 9.70 3.04
N ILE A 48 8.04 9.95 3.24
CA ILE A 48 8.85 9.22 4.21
C ILE A 48 8.89 10.03 5.51
N VAL A 49 8.57 9.38 6.63
CA VAL A 49 8.65 9.99 7.96
C VAL A 49 10.12 10.08 8.37
N GLY A 50 10.61 11.29 8.65
CA GLY A 50 12.02 11.57 8.99
C GLY A 50 12.31 11.67 10.49
N LYS A 51 11.29 11.92 11.33
CA LYS A 51 11.44 12.06 12.79
C LYS A 51 10.50 11.10 13.54
N PRO A 52 10.98 10.37 14.56
CA PRO A 52 10.16 9.44 15.32
C PRO A 52 9.16 10.17 16.23
N THR A 53 8.13 9.44 16.67
CA THR A 53 7.19 9.89 17.71
C THR A 53 7.20 8.93 18.89
N GLN A 54 6.65 9.38 20.01
CA GLN A 54 6.40 8.52 21.17
C GLN A 54 4.97 8.01 21.13
N LEU A 55 4.77 6.73 21.50
CA LEU A 55 3.44 6.13 21.57
C LEU A 55 2.55 6.93 22.53
N GLY A 56 1.36 7.33 22.06
CA GLY A 56 0.42 8.13 22.83
C GLY A 56 0.65 9.64 22.80
N GLN A 57 1.67 10.12 22.08
CA GLN A 57 1.95 11.55 21.90
C GLN A 57 1.59 12.00 20.46
N PRO A 58 0.51 12.77 20.26
CA PRO A 58 0.12 13.26 18.93
C PRO A 58 1.08 14.35 18.42
N ILE A 59 1.17 14.51 17.10
CA ILE A 59 1.86 15.65 16.45
C ILE A 59 0.82 16.73 16.16
N ALA A 60 1.09 17.98 16.55
CA ALA A 60 0.24 19.12 16.20
C ALA A 60 0.35 19.44 14.69
N ILE A 61 -0.70 20.01 14.08
CA ILE A 61 -0.72 20.23 12.61
C ILE A 61 0.40 21.17 12.16
N GLU A 62 0.74 22.14 13.00
CA GLU A 62 1.84 23.10 12.83
C GLU A 62 3.22 22.43 12.78
N ASP A 63 3.39 21.29 13.45
CA ASP A 63 4.64 20.53 13.51
C ASP A 63 4.70 19.40 12.46
N ALA A 64 3.61 19.12 11.73
CA ALA A 64 3.54 17.96 10.84
C ALA A 64 4.60 17.99 9.73
N TRP A 65 4.91 19.18 9.19
CA TRP A 65 5.90 19.36 8.14
C TRP A 65 7.31 18.98 8.57
N ASP A 66 7.63 19.18 9.84
CA ASP A 66 8.93 18.84 10.43
C ASP A 66 9.20 17.33 10.46
N HIS A 67 8.15 16.51 10.33
CA HIS A 67 8.25 15.05 10.30
C HIS A 67 8.33 14.47 8.87
N ILE A 68 8.14 15.27 7.82
CA ILE A 68 8.19 14.81 6.42
C ILE A 68 9.61 14.97 5.88
N PHE A 69 10.29 13.86 5.60
CA PHE A 69 11.64 13.88 5.01
C PHE A 69 11.64 14.21 3.52
N GLY A 70 10.67 13.66 2.78
CA GLY A 70 10.58 13.80 1.34
C GLY A 70 9.47 12.92 0.76
N MET A 71 9.30 12.95 -0.56
CA MET A 71 8.22 12.26 -1.28
C MET A 71 8.74 11.38 -2.41
N VAL A 72 7.96 10.35 -2.75
CA VAL A 72 8.19 9.42 -3.88
C VAL A 72 6.89 9.18 -4.64
N LEU A 73 7.01 8.72 -5.89
CA LEU A 73 5.89 8.07 -6.60
C LEU A 73 5.65 6.70 -5.97
N LEU A 74 4.38 6.32 -5.84
CA LEU A 74 3.94 5.00 -5.39
C LEU A 74 2.93 4.42 -6.37
#